data_AF-A0A832DUY1-F1
#
_entry.id   AF-A0A832DUY1-F1
#
_cell.length_a   1.000
_cell.length_b   1.000
_cell.length_c   1.000
_cell.angle_alpha   90.00
_cell.angle_beta   90.00
_cell.angle_gamma   90.00
#
_symmetry.space_group_name_H-M   'P 1'
#
loop_
_entity.id
_entity.type
_entity.pdbx_description
1 polymer ?
#
loop_
_entity_poly.entity_id
_entity_poly.type
_entity_poly.pdbx_seq_one_letter_code
_entity_poly.pdbx_strand_id
1 'polypeptide(L)'
;MRLERSIPAEALDAIRAPFLAAGATPTDAPVLQPLGLLLDLAGEAMRSRLFVVSGDVGEEACLRPDFTVAIARTHLERGNGEGRYFYEGKAFRVAPRGSDRAEEFLQVGVEAFETGDPVAADAEIAALAWASSVAGGRSDLTLLLGDVGLFGAFVDSLGLTPPLGARLKRAFTKPRQLKIELDGGADAPSEEKSRIAALLAGLPEAEASAVLQELWSLAGIEPVGGRRPAEIAHRLVERAQAVQAGKLSAGEADAVRAFLAVSDRPGAALDAISALGGAQRAALDAALDGWRKRLAGMVARGVPEDRMRLTAAFGRAFGYYDGFLFEVRSDALDEERPVAAGGRYDGLPARLGSETRTGAVGCMVRPARAYAGGGE
;
A
#
# COMPACT_ATOMS: atom_id res chain seq x y z
N MET A 1 14.45 -4.21 23.18
CA MET A 1 14.23 -4.64 21.79
C MET A 1 14.28 -6.15 21.73
N ARG A 2 13.19 -6.82 21.38
CA ARG A 2 13.18 -8.28 21.14
C ARG A 2 13.75 -8.58 19.76
N LEU A 3 14.64 -9.58 19.69
CA LEU A 3 15.31 -9.97 18.46
C LEU A 3 14.60 -11.17 17.83
N GLU A 4 14.46 -11.15 16.51
CA GLU A 4 14.03 -12.32 15.73
C GLU A 4 15.08 -13.43 15.84
N ARG A 5 14.63 -14.68 15.95
CA ARG A 5 15.52 -15.84 15.99
C ARG A 5 16.32 -15.95 14.71
N SER A 6 17.60 -16.29 14.83
CA SER A 6 18.43 -16.62 13.67
C SER A 6 17.98 -17.94 13.05
N ILE A 7 18.23 -18.07 11.74
CA ILE A 7 18.02 -19.30 10.98
C ILE A 7 19.38 -19.84 10.52
N PRO A 8 19.49 -21.14 10.15
CA PRO A 8 20.70 -21.69 9.56
C PRO A 8 21.14 -20.91 8.32
N ALA A 9 22.46 -20.75 8.13
CA ALA A 9 23.01 -20.00 6.99
C ALA A 9 22.56 -20.58 5.64
N GLU A 10 22.54 -21.91 5.51
CA GLU A 10 22.08 -22.60 4.29
C GLU A 10 20.60 -22.29 3.97
N ALA A 11 19.76 -22.19 4.99
CA ALA A 11 18.36 -21.80 4.79
C ALA A 11 18.24 -20.34 4.35
N LEU A 12 19.04 -19.43 4.95
CA LEU A 12 19.10 -18.04 4.51
C LEU A 12 19.59 -17.92 3.06
N ASP A 13 20.60 -18.69 2.69
CA ASP A 13 21.15 -18.76 1.33
C ASP A 13 20.11 -19.20 0.32
N ALA A 14 19.35 -20.25 0.63
CA ALA A 14 18.24 -20.72 -0.19
C ALA A 14 17.16 -19.65 -0.36
N ILE A 15 16.77 -18.98 0.74
CA ILE A 15 15.74 -17.94 0.73
C ILE A 15 16.16 -16.72 -0.11
N ARG A 16 17.41 -16.29 -0.05
CA ARG A 16 17.87 -15.11 -0.83
C ARG A 16 18.19 -15.41 -2.29
N ALA A 17 18.47 -16.67 -2.65
CA ALA A 17 18.90 -17.04 -4.00
C ALA A 17 17.98 -16.54 -5.13
N PRO A 18 16.63 -16.63 -5.04
CA PRO A 18 15.74 -16.11 -6.08
C PRO A 18 15.92 -14.60 -6.32
N PHE A 19 16.14 -13.81 -5.27
CA PHE A 19 16.36 -12.37 -5.40
C PHE A 19 17.74 -12.04 -6.00
N LEU A 20 18.78 -12.80 -5.64
CA LEU A 20 20.11 -12.63 -6.24
C LEU A 20 20.12 -12.94 -7.74
N ALA A 21 19.24 -13.84 -8.20
CA ALA A 21 19.09 -14.17 -9.62
C ALA A 21 18.28 -13.12 -10.41
N ALA A 22 17.63 -12.15 -9.75
CA ALA A 22 16.72 -11.19 -10.40
C ALA A 22 17.43 -10.02 -11.10
N GLY A 23 18.77 -10.02 -11.15
CA GLY A 23 19.56 -8.95 -11.78
C GLY A 23 19.50 -7.61 -11.05
N ALA A 24 19.10 -7.60 -9.79
CA ALA A 24 18.98 -6.40 -8.97
C ALA A 24 20.34 -6.00 -8.35
N THR A 25 20.59 -4.69 -8.23
CA THR A 25 21.83 -4.16 -7.66
C THR A 25 21.81 -4.28 -6.13
N PRO A 26 22.78 -4.95 -5.50
CA PRO A 26 22.89 -4.97 -4.04
C PRO A 26 23.03 -3.56 -3.49
N THR A 27 22.17 -3.20 -2.55
CA THR A 27 22.05 -1.84 -2.03
C THR A 27 21.88 -1.88 -0.53
N ASP A 28 22.80 -1.21 0.16
CA ASP A 28 22.62 -0.89 1.57
C ASP A 28 21.81 0.40 1.68
N ALA A 29 20.80 0.39 2.55
CA ALA A 29 19.90 1.51 2.76
C ALA A 29 20.19 2.12 4.14
N PRO A 30 20.02 3.44 4.34
CA PRO A 30 20.21 4.04 5.66
C PRO A 30 19.25 3.45 6.71
N VAL A 31 19.74 3.19 7.93
CA VAL A 31 18.90 2.71 9.05
C VAL A 31 17.98 3.81 9.56
N LEU A 32 18.50 5.03 9.66
CA LEU A 32 17.73 6.20 10.10
C LEU A 32 16.95 6.80 8.94
N GLN A 33 15.66 7.05 9.16
CA GLN A 33 14.77 7.71 8.22
C GLN A 33 14.19 8.97 8.87
N PRO A 34 13.99 10.07 8.11
CA PRO A 34 13.32 11.26 8.62
C PRO A 34 11.92 10.91 9.11
N LEU A 35 11.61 11.21 10.38
CA LEU A 35 10.33 10.80 10.98
C LEU A 35 9.15 11.47 10.29
N GLY A 36 9.25 12.80 10.07
CA GLY A 36 8.20 13.58 9.41
C GLY A 36 7.81 13.00 8.06
N LEU A 37 8.79 12.56 7.27
CA LEU A 37 8.56 11.93 5.98
C LEU A 37 7.72 10.64 6.10
N LEU A 38 8.09 9.74 7.02
CA LEU A 38 7.35 8.48 7.20
C LEU A 38 5.93 8.72 7.70
N LEU A 39 5.72 9.70 8.58
CA LEU A 39 4.39 10.08 9.06
C LEU A 39 3.55 10.74 7.96
N ASP A 40 4.15 11.52 7.07
CA ASP A 40 3.45 12.05 5.90
C ASP A 40 3.07 10.96 4.89
N LEU A 41 3.87 9.90 4.80
CA LEU A 41 3.62 8.77 3.91
C LEU A 41 2.50 7.85 4.44
N ALA A 42 2.61 7.44 5.71
CA ALA A 42 1.78 6.40 6.31
C ALA A 42 0.75 6.88 7.34
N GLY A 43 0.80 8.15 7.72
CA GLY A 43 -0.11 8.77 8.69
C GLY A 43 0.36 8.67 10.15
N GLU A 44 -0.18 9.57 10.99
CA GLU A 44 0.27 9.75 12.38
C GLU A 44 0.07 8.51 13.27
N ALA A 45 -0.91 7.66 12.95
CA ALA A 45 -1.13 6.41 13.67
C ALA A 45 0.10 5.48 13.63
N MET A 46 0.95 5.61 12.60
CA MET A 46 2.19 4.84 12.48
C MET A 46 3.20 5.19 13.56
N ARG A 47 3.18 6.40 14.17
CA ARG A 47 4.15 6.81 15.20
C ARG A 47 4.24 5.80 16.34
N SER A 48 3.11 5.22 16.76
CA SER A 48 3.04 4.20 17.81
C SER A 48 3.78 2.89 17.51
N ARG A 49 4.18 2.69 16.24
CA ARG A 49 4.86 1.50 15.72
C ARG A 49 6.32 1.76 15.36
N LEU A 50 6.83 2.98 15.54
CA LEU A 50 8.19 3.39 15.16
C LEU A 50 9.08 3.59 16.39
N PHE A 51 10.36 3.22 16.26
CA PHE A 51 11.38 3.64 17.21
C PHE A 51 11.90 5.01 16.81
N VAL A 52 11.48 6.04 17.54
CA VAL A 52 11.91 7.43 17.32
C VAL A 52 13.26 7.67 17.98
N VAL A 53 14.13 8.37 17.26
CA VAL A 53 15.45 8.82 17.72
C VAL A 53 15.45 10.34 17.65
N SER A 54 15.73 10.98 18.78
CA SER A 54 15.90 12.43 18.84
C SER A 54 17.35 12.77 18.53
N GLY A 55 17.58 13.58 17.48
CA GLY A 55 18.88 14.17 17.19
C GLY A 55 19.10 15.49 17.95
N ASP A 56 20.30 16.05 17.85
CA ASP A 56 20.56 17.42 18.27
C ASP A 56 19.84 18.39 17.29
N VAL A 57 19.29 19.49 17.82
CA VAL A 57 18.62 20.55 17.04
C VAL A 57 17.23 20.18 16.47
N GLY A 58 16.46 19.36 17.19
CA GLY A 58 15.01 19.20 16.92
C GLY A 58 14.64 18.40 15.67
N GLU A 59 15.61 17.83 14.96
CA GLU A 59 15.36 16.85 13.90
C GLU A 59 15.00 15.49 14.54
N GLU A 60 13.75 15.05 14.31
CA GLU A 60 13.31 13.71 14.68
C GLU A 60 13.59 12.72 13.54
N ALA A 61 14.30 11.64 13.87
CA ALA A 61 14.47 10.49 13.00
C ALA A 61 13.76 9.27 13.59
N CYS A 62 13.67 8.20 12.83
CA CYS A 62 13.29 6.90 13.35
C CYS A 62 14.10 5.78 12.69
N LEU A 63 14.19 4.65 13.38
CA LEU A 63 14.70 3.43 12.77
C LEU A 63 13.73 2.99 11.67
N ARG A 64 14.27 2.59 10.51
CA ARG A 64 13.46 2.18 9.35
C ARG A 64 12.50 1.03 9.71
N PRO A 65 11.18 1.17 9.44
CA PRO A 65 10.22 0.10 9.69
C PRO A 65 10.19 -0.97 8.59
N ASP A 66 10.68 -0.63 7.41
CA ASP A 66 10.91 -1.48 6.25
C ASP A 66 12.01 -0.86 5.38
N PHE A 67 12.32 -1.49 4.25
CA PHE A 67 13.31 -1.00 3.31
C PHE A 67 12.73 -0.13 2.19
N THR A 68 11.43 -0.22 1.90
CA THR A 68 10.84 0.36 0.68
C THR A 68 11.05 1.87 0.60
N VAL A 69 10.76 2.61 1.68
CA VAL A 69 10.96 4.08 1.70
C VAL A 69 12.46 4.43 1.64
N ALA A 70 13.30 3.66 2.34
CA ALA A 70 14.74 3.90 2.36
C ALA A 70 15.38 3.69 0.98
N ILE A 71 15.01 2.60 0.29
CA ILE A 71 15.46 2.28 -1.06
C ILE A 71 14.91 3.28 -2.06
N ALA A 72 13.63 3.66 -1.97
CA ALA A 72 13.05 4.69 -2.85
C ALA A 72 13.82 6.00 -2.75
N ARG A 73 14.22 6.44 -1.54
CA ARG A 73 15.06 7.63 -1.38
C ARG A 73 16.44 7.47 -2.01
N THR A 74 17.11 6.34 -1.76
CA THR A 74 18.41 6.05 -2.38
C THR A 74 18.33 5.97 -3.91
N HIS A 75 17.22 5.47 -4.46
CA HIS A 75 16.95 5.51 -5.89
C HIS A 75 16.90 6.95 -6.41
N LEU A 76 16.18 7.83 -5.72
CA LEU A 76 16.03 9.21 -6.14
C LEU A 76 17.35 9.99 -6.06
N GLU A 77 18.12 9.78 -5.00
CA GLU A 77 19.47 10.36 -4.82
C GLU A 77 20.44 9.97 -5.95
N ARG A 78 20.18 8.85 -6.65
CA ARG A 78 21.00 8.34 -7.76
C ARG A 78 20.54 8.81 -9.15
N GLY A 79 19.45 9.57 -9.26
CA GLY A 79 19.05 10.23 -10.51
C GLY A 79 17.71 9.82 -11.13
N ASN A 80 16.75 9.31 -10.35
CA ASN A 80 15.33 9.10 -10.73
C ASN A 80 15.06 8.30 -12.03
N GLY A 81 16.04 7.51 -12.49
CA GLY A 81 15.96 6.72 -13.73
C GLY A 81 15.24 5.38 -13.53
N GLU A 82 15.58 4.36 -14.32
CA GLU A 82 15.17 2.98 -14.02
C GLU A 82 16.19 2.32 -13.08
N GLY A 83 15.73 1.42 -12.22
CA GLY A 83 16.62 0.69 -11.33
C GLY A 83 15.95 -0.43 -10.55
N ARG A 84 16.70 -1.54 -10.39
CA ARG A 84 16.34 -2.66 -9.51
C ARG A 84 17.33 -2.76 -8.36
N TYR A 85 16.83 -2.89 -7.15
CA TYR A 85 17.62 -2.86 -5.93
C TYR A 85 17.33 -4.08 -5.08
N PHE A 86 18.37 -4.86 -4.78
CA PHE A 86 18.33 -5.95 -3.81
C PHE A 86 18.80 -5.45 -2.46
N TYR A 87 18.11 -5.85 -1.39
CA TYR A 87 18.52 -5.56 -0.02
C TYR A 87 18.41 -6.79 0.88
N GLU A 88 19.29 -6.85 1.86
CA GLU A 88 19.27 -7.79 2.97
C GLU A 88 19.70 -7.03 4.23
N GLY A 89 18.83 -6.96 5.24
CA GLY A 89 19.21 -6.33 6.50
C GLY A 89 18.07 -6.16 7.50
N LYS A 90 18.40 -5.50 8.62
CA LYS A 90 17.46 -5.34 9.74
C LYS A 90 16.44 -4.23 9.50
N ALA A 91 15.20 -4.49 9.90
CA ALA A 91 14.13 -3.50 10.02
C ALA A 91 13.56 -3.54 11.44
N PHE A 92 12.93 -2.44 11.86
CA PHE A 92 12.62 -2.19 13.27
C PHE A 92 11.18 -1.71 13.45
N ARG A 93 10.40 -2.40 14.29
CA ARG A 93 9.03 -1.99 14.61
C ARG A 93 8.73 -2.18 16.09
N VAL A 94 8.07 -1.20 16.69
CA VAL A 94 7.56 -1.35 18.06
C VAL A 94 6.48 -2.43 18.04
N ALA A 95 6.64 -3.43 18.90
CA ALA A 95 5.68 -4.51 19.00
C ALA A 95 4.43 -4.05 19.77
N PRO A 96 3.22 -4.53 19.40
CA PRO A 96 2.03 -4.30 20.21
C PRO A 96 2.24 -4.72 21.66
N ARG A 97 1.70 -3.95 22.61
CA ARG A 97 1.80 -4.24 24.05
C ARG A 97 1.27 -5.65 24.34
N GLY A 98 2.03 -6.43 25.09
CA GLY A 98 1.67 -7.80 25.45
C GLY A 98 1.89 -8.85 24.34
N SER A 99 2.31 -8.44 23.13
CA SER A 99 2.73 -9.40 22.11
C SER A 99 4.15 -9.90 22.37
N ASP A 100 4.51 -11.02 21.76
CA ASP A 100 5.85 -11.63 21.71
C ASP A 100 6.65 -11.23 20.45
N ARG A 101 6.07 -10.41 19.56
CA ARG A 101 6.67 -10.04 18.28
C ARG A 101 8.08 -9.47 18.43
N ALA A 102 8.95 -9.89 17.53
CA ALA A 102 10.28 -9.32 17.37
C ALA A 102 10.17 -7.85 16.95
N GLU A 103 11.04 -7.03 17.54
CA GLU A 103 11.11 -5.60 17.31
C GLU A 103 12.27 -5.24 16.37
N GLU A 104 13.28 -6.11 16.29
CA GLU A 104 14.30 -6.14 15.24
C GLU A 104 14.19 -7.47 14.49
N PHE A 105 14.14 -7.40 13.16
CA PHE A 105 13.99 -8.58 12.32
C PHE A 105 14.67 -8.40 10.96
N LEU A 106 15.00 -9.53 10.31
CA LEU A 106 15.64 -9.54 9.01
C LEU A 106 14.60 -9.44 7.89
N GLN A 107 14.83 -8.56 6.92
CA GLN A 107 14.13 -8.54 5.64
C GLN A 107 15.11 -8.78 4.51
N VAL A 108 14.68 -9.56 3.53
CA VAL A 108 15.36 -9.75 2.25
C VAL A 108 14.35 -9.42 1.16
N GLY A 109 14.72 -8.60 0.19
CA GLY A 109 13.75 -8.16 -0.79
C GLY A 109 14.36 -7.46 -1.99
N VAL A 110 13.46 -7.07 -2.89
CA VAL A 110 13.77 -6.30 -4.10
C VAL A 110 12.77 -5.17 -4.26
N GLU A 111 13.25 -3.99 -4.66
CA GLU A 111 12.41 -2.89 -5.17
C GLU A 111 12.81 -2.59 -6.61
N ALA A 112 11.83 -2.41 -7.49
CA ALA A 112 12.02 -2.10 -8.90
C ALA A 112 11.29 -0.80 -9.26
N PHE A 113 12.01 0.10 -9.94
CA PHE A 113 11.52 1.36 -10.47
C PHE A 113 11.73 1.35 -11.98
N GLU A 114 10.67 1.15 -12.75
CA GLU A 114 10.75 0.82 -14.19
C GLU A 114 9.61 1.45 -14.99
N THR A 115 9.84 1.74 -16.26
CA THR A 115 8.85 2.30 -17.20
C THR A 115 8.20 1.25 -18.10
N GLY A 116 8.63 -0.01 -17.97
CA GLY A 116 8.15 -1.16 -18.74
C GLY A 116 6.71 -1.58 -18.41
N ASP A 117 6.32 -2.79 -18.84
CA ASP A 117 4.97 -3.34 -18.61
C ASP A 117 4.73 -3.58 -17.11
N PRO A 118 3.83 -2.80 -16.45
CA PRO A 118 3.57 -2.95 -15.02
C PRO A 118 2.97 -4.30 -14.67
N VAL A 119 2.18 -4.92 -15.58
CA VAL A 119 1.55 -6.22 -15.35
C VAL A 119 2.61 -7.33 -15.31
N ALA A 120 3.60 -7.26 -16.20
CA ALA A 120 4.70 -8.20 -16.21
C ALA A 120 5.59 -8.06 -14.97
N ALA A 121 5.89 -6.82 -14.55
CA ALA A 121 6.68 -6.54 -13.35
C ALA A 121 5.96 -7.01 -12.08
N ASP A 122 4.65 -6.76 -11.95
CA ASP A 122 3.82 -7.25 -10.84
C ASP A 122 3.91 -8.78 -10.70
N ALA A 123 3.77 -9.48 -11.83
CA ALA A 123 3.81 -10.94 -11.86
C ALA A 123 5.19 -11.49 -11.50
N GLU A 124 6.26 -10.84 -11.98
CA GLU A 124 7.64 -11.19 -11.64
C GLU A 124 7.92 -11.05 -10.15
N ILE A 125 7.60 -9.89 -9.57
CA ILE A 125 7.88 -9.59 -8.15
C ILE A 125 7.11 -10.53 -7.22
N ALA A 126 5.84 -10.82 -7.52
CA ALA A 126 5.07 -11.78 -6.76
C ALA A 126 5.64 -13.21 -6.87
N ALA A 127 6.10 -13.61 -8.06
CA ALA A 127 6.73 -14.91 -8.25
C ALA A 127 8.08 -15.04 -7.51
N LEU A 128 8.88 -13.98 -7.47
CA LEU A 128 10.13 -13.94 -6.68
C LEU A 128 9.85 -14.11 -5.19
N ALA A 129 8.86 -13.39 -4.65
CA ALA A 129 8.45 -13.53 -3.26
C ALA A 129 7.95 -14.94 -2.94
N TRP A 130 7.17 -15.55 -3.84
CA TRP A 130 6.71 -16.94 -3.71
C TRP A 130 7.89 -17.92 -3.72
N ALA A 131 8.76 -17.85 -4.72
CA ALA A 131 9.91 -18.74 -4.86
C ALA A 131 10.85 -18.66 -3.64
N SER A 132 11.14 -17.43 -3.17
CA SER A 132 11.95 -17.20 -1.97
C SER A 132 11.29 -17.74 -0.69
N SER A 133 9.96 -17.61 -0.57
CA SER A 133 9.22 -18.16 0.57
C SER A 133 9.25 -19.70 0.59
N VAL A 134 9.02 -20.34 -0.56
CA VAL A 134 9.07 -21.80 -0.72
C VAL A 134 10.47 -22.34 -0.48
N ALA A 135 11.51 -21.60 -0.86
CA ALA A 135 12.90 -21.99 -0.61
C ALA A 135 13.26 -22.08 0.89
N GLY A 136 12.44 -21.48 1.78
CA GLY A 136 12.53 -21.70 3.22
C GLY A 136 12.05 -23.08 3.70
N GLY A 137 11.51 -23.91 2.81
CA GLY A 137 11.12 -25.31 3.06
C GLY A 137 9.68 -25.51 3.52
N ARG A 138 8.84 -24.47 3.48
CA ARG A 138 7.43 -24.55 3.88
C ARG A 138 6.54 -25.07 2.76
N SER A 139 5.59 -25.93 3.11
CA SER A 139 4.58 -26.49 2.20
C SER A 139 3.15 -26.00 2.47
N ASP A 140 2.97 -25.22 3.55
CA ASP A 140 1.71 -24.68 4.06
C ASP A 140 1.45 -23.25 3.56
N LEU A 141 2.03 -22.88 2.41
CA LEU A 141 1.98 -21.53 1.88
C LEU A 141 0.77 -21.28 0.97
N THR A 142 0.23 -20.07 1.06
CA THR A 142 -0.79 -19.52 0.17
C THR A 142 -0.39 -18.11 -0.27
N LEU A 143 -0.48 -17.82 -1.58
CA LEU A 143 -0.31 -16.48 -2.14
C LEU A 143 -1.67 -15.75 -2.15
N LEU A 144 -1.83 -14.80 -1.23
CA LEU A 144 -2.99 -13.93 -1.15
C LEU A 144 -2.77 -12.69 -2.02
N LEU A 145 -3.76 -12.37 -2.86
CA LEU A 145 -3.71 -11.33 -3.89
C LEU A 145 -4.83 -10.30 -3.65
N GLY A 146 -4.56 -9.03 -3.95
CA GLY A 146 -5.51 -7.93 -3.86
C GLY A 146 -5.10 -6.76 -4.76
N ASP A 147 -5.98 -5.77 -4.90
CA ASP A 147 -5.73 -4.61 -5.75
C ASP A 147 -6.58 -3.40 -5.34
N VAL A 148 -5.93 -2.28 -5.07
CA VAL A 148 -6.64 -1.00 -4.86
C VAL A 148 -7.24 -0.49 -6.17
N GLY A 149 -6.55 -0.70 -7.29
CA GLY A 149 -6.97 -0.30 -8.63
C GLY A 149 -8.18 -1.10 -9.13
N LEU A 150 -8.27 -2.39 -8.81
CA LEU A 150 -9.45 -3.21 -9.18
C LEU A 150 -10.71 -2.71 -8.46
N PHE A 151 -10.60 -2.37 -7.17
CA PHE A 151 -11.70 -1.73 -6.45
C PHE A 151 -12.08 -0.39 -7.07
N GLY A 152 -11.08 0.44 -7.43
CA GLY A 152 -11.31 1.69 -8.13
C GLY A 152 -12.08 1.52 -9.45
N ALA A 153 -11.66 0.57 -10.27
CA ALA A 153 -12.30 0.25 -11.54
C ALA A 153 -13.72 -0.32 -11.36
N PHE A 154 -13.93 -1.13 -10.33
CA PHE A 154 -15.26 -1.60 -9.95
C PHE A 154 -16.18 -0.44 -9.56
N VAL A 155 -15.72 0.48 -8.69
CA VAL A 155 -16.49 1.66 -8.29
C VAL A 155 -16.84 2.55 -9.48
N ASP A 156 -15.92 2.73 -10.43
CA ASP A 156 -16.19 3.49 -11.65
C ASP A 156 -17.25 2.82 -12.52
N SER A 157 -17.30 1.48 -12.53
CA SER A 157 -18.31 0.75 -13.29
C SER A 157 -19.75 0.99 -12.81
N LEU A 158 -19.93 1.35 -11.54
CA LEU A 158 -21.24 1.63 -10.95
C LEU A 158 -21.85 2.94 -11.46
N GLY A 159 -21.07 3.83 -12.07
CA GLY A 159 -21.56 5.10 -12.62
C GLY A 159 -21.99 6.12 -11.56
N LEU A 160 -21.36 6.07 -10.37
CA LEU A 160 -21.62 7.00 -9.27
C LEU A 160 -21.24 8.44 -9.65
N THR A 161 -21.77 9.41 -8.91
CA THR A 161 -21.29 10.79 -9.02
C THR A 161 -19.79 10.87 -8.66
N PRO A 162 -18.99 11.73 -9.33
CA PRO A 162 -17.55 11.78 -9.09
C PRO A 162 -17.13 11.93 -7.62
N PRO A 163 -17.78 12.79 -6.80
CA PRO A 163 -17.38 12.92 -5.40
C PRO A 163 -17.72 11.68 -4.56
N LEU A 164 -18.82 10.97 -4.87
CA LEU A 164 -19.21 9.74 -4.18
C LEU A 164 -18.25 8.58 -4.50
N GLY A 165 -17.89 8.42 -5.77
CA GLY A 165 -16.90 7.45 -6.21
C GLY A 165 -15.53 7.71 -5.56
N ALA A 166 -15.06 8.96 -5.58
CA ALA A 166 -13.80 9.35 -4.93
C ALA A 166 -13.81 9.09 -3.41
N ARG A 167 -14.95 9.32 -2.75
CA ARG A 167 -15.13 9.05 -1.31
C ARG A 167 -14.99 7.57 -0.99
N LEU A 168 -15.61 6.68 -1.78
CA LEU A 168 -15.47 5.23 -1.60
C LEU A 168 -14.05 4.74 -1.83
N LYS A 169 -13.40 5.17 -2.91
CA LYS A 169 -11.99 4.81 -3.21
C LYS A 169 -11.05 5.18 -2.06
N ARG A 170 -11.22 6.38 -1.47
CA ARG A 170 -10.44 6.80 -0.29
C ARG A 170 -10.79 6.03 0.99
N ALA A 171 -12.02 5.53 1.10
CA ALA A 171 -12.46 4.76 2.27
C ALA A 171 -11.99 3.30 2.23
N PHE A 172 -11.66 2.76 1.05
CA PHE A 172 -11.28 1.35 0.85
C PHE A 172 -10.20 0.85 1.84
N THR A 173 -9.13 1.62 2.03
CA THR A 173 -8.01 1.27 2.92
C THR A 173 -8.30 1.56 4.40
N LYS A 174 -9.52 2.00 4.73
CA LYS A 174 -9.96 2.40 6.08
C LYS A 174 -11.24 1.65 6.45
N PRO A 175 -11.15 0.41 6.96
CA PRO A 175 -12.31 -0.47 7.16
C PRO A 175 -13.47 0.17 7.94
N ARG A 176 -13.16 0.95 8.98
CA ARG A 176 -14.19 1.68 9.77
C ARG A 176 -14.92 2.72 8.93
N GLN A 177 -14.18 3.50 8.15
CA GLN A 177 -14.75 4.53 7.29
C GLN A 177 -15.56 3.91 6.16
N LEU A 178 -15.05 2.85 5.51
CA LEU A 178 -15.78 2.14 4.47
C LEU A 178 -17.10 1.57 5.00
N LYS A 179 -17.09 0.97 6.19
CA LYS A 179 -18.30 0.47 6.83
C LYS A 179 -19.33 1.59 7.05
N ILE A 180 -18.90 2.73 7.58
CA ILE A 180 -19.75 3.91 7.81
C ILE A 180 -20.41 4.37 6.49
N GLU A 181 -19.63 4.47 5.42
CA GLU A 181 -20.13 4.86 4.09
C GLU A 181 -21.19 3.87 3.57
N LEU A 182 -20.94 2.56 3.73
CA LEU A 182 -21.87 1.51 3.28
C LEU A 182 -23.13 1.40 4.15
N ASP A 183 -23.05 1.76 5.42
CA ASP A 183 -24.19 1.79 6.35
C ASP A 183 -25.02 3.09 6.18
N GLY A 184 -24.62 4.00 5.29
CA GLY A 184 -25.27 5.29 5.07
C GLY A 184 -25.03 6.29 6.21
N GLY A 185 -24.04 6.04 7.07
CA GLY A 185 -23.57 7.01 8.05
C GLY A 185 -22.69 8.04 7.37
N ALA A 186 -23.02 9.32 7.48
CA ALA A 186 -22.02 10.36 7.36
C ALA A 186 -21.66 10.73 8.79
N ASP A 187 -20.40 10.61 9.20
CA ASP A 187 -19.95 11.37 10.36
C ASP A 187 -20.19 12.84 10.03
N ALA A 188 -21.16 13.46 10.72
CA ALA A 188 -21.34 14.89 10.64
C ALA A 188 -20.01 15.53 11.08
N PRO A 189 -19.34 16.33 10.23
CA PRO A 189 -18.18 17.08 10.69
C PRO A 189 -18.62 17.96 11.87
N SER A 190 -17.75 18.18 12.86
CA SER A 190 -17.95 19.27 13.83
C SER A 190 -18.33 20.56 13.08
N GLU A 191 -19.43 21.23 13.45
CA GLU A 191 -20.05 22.35 12.70
C GLU A 191 -19.05 23.41 12.22
N GLU A 192 -18.03 23.74 13.03
CA GLU A 192 -17.01 24.74 12.69
C GLU A 192 -16.09 24.33 11.53
N LYS A 193 -15.57 23.10 11.52
CA LYS A 193 -14.69 22.60 10.43
C LYS A 193 -15.42 22.51 9.10
N SER A 194 -16.74 22.38 9.14
CA SER A 194 -17.58 22.28 7.95
C SER A 194 -17.80 23.63 7.25
N ARG A 195 -17.73 24.77 7.97
CA ARG A 195 -17.97 26.09 7.37
C ARG A 195 -16.86 26.54 6.42
N ILE A 196 -15.60 26.47 6.85
CA ILE A 196 -14.47 26.85 5.99
C ILE A 196 -14.42 25.94 4.77
N ALA A 197 -14.55 24.63 4.96
CA ALA A 197 -14.56 23.69 3.85
C ALA A 197 -15.73 23.93 2.89
N ALA A 198 -16.93 24.27 3.38
CA ALA A 198 -18.08 24.60 2.55
C ALA A 198 -17.91 25.91 1.76
N LEU A 199 -17.31 26.95 2.36
CA LEU A 199 -16.97 28.20 1.67
C LEU A 199 -15.95 27.95 0.56
N LEU A 200 -14.90 27.18 0.84
CA LEU A 200 -13.88 26.83 -0.15
C LEU A 200 -14.44 25.98 -1.30
N ALA A 201 -15.40 25.08 -1.03
CA ALA A 201 -15.98 24.22 -2.07
C ALA A 201 -16.80 24.98 -3.12
N GLY A 202 -17.25 26.21 -2.81
CA GLY A 202 -17.92 27.10 -3.76
C GLY A 202 -16.96 27.89 -4.64
N LEU A 203 -15.64 27.81 -4.41
CA LEU A 203 -14.62 28.58 -5.12
C LEU A 203 -13.85 27.71 -6.13
N PRO A 204 -13.35 28.29 -7.23
CA PRO A 204 -12.30 27.68 -8.04
C PRO A 204 -11.08 27.33 -7.20
N GLU A 205 -10.35 26.26 -7.56
CA GLU A 205 -9.23 25.74 -6.76
C GLU A 205 -8.14 26.78 -6.48
N ALA A 206 -7.81 27.62 -7.46
CA ALA A 206 -6.85 28.71 -7.30
C ALA A 206 -7.30 29.74 -6.26
N GLU A 207 -8.59 30.09 -6.26
CA GLU A 207 -9.19 31.03 -5.30
C GLU A 207 -9.29 30.40 -3.90
N ALA A 208 -9.68 29.12 -3.81
CA ALA A 208 -9.71 28.38 -2.56
C ALA A 208 -8.31 28.32 -1.90
N SER A 209 -7.26 28.12 -2.70
CA SER A 209 -5.88 28.16 -2.23
C SER A 209 -5.46 29.55 -1.75
N ALA A 210 -5.83 30.61 -2.48
CA ALA A 210 -5.51 31.99 -2.11
C ALA A 210 -6.19 32.38 -0.79
N VAL A 211 -7.48 32.08 -0.63
CA VAL A 211 -8.23 32.34 0.61
C VAL A 211 -7.61 31.59 1.79
N LEU A 212 -7.19 30.34 1.60
CA LEU A 212 -6.55 29.57 2.66
C LEU A 212 -5.21 30.17 3.09
N GLN A 213 -4.40 30.66 2.14
CA GLN A 213 -3.14 31.36 2.43
C GLN A 213 -3.38 32.67 3.20
N GLU A 214 -4.38 33.45 2.80
CA GLU A 214 -4.73 34.70 3.46
C GLU A 214 -5.20 34.46 4.90
N LEU A 215 -6.04 33.44 5.13
CA LEU A 215 -6.49 33.05 6.47
C LEU A 215 -5.33 32.67 7.40
N TRP A 216 -4.33 31.95 6.89
CA TRP A 216 -3.13 31.62 7.68
C TRP A 216 -2.27 32.83 7.98
N SER A 217 -2.08 33.71 6.99
CA SER A 217 -1.36 34.97 7.19
C SER A 217 -2.04 35.83 8.26
N LEU A 218 -3.38 35.91 8.25
CA LEU A 218 -4.15 36.67 9.25
C LEU A 218 -4.11 36.03 10.64
N ALA A 219 -4.10 34.70 10.70
CA ALA A 219 -4.03 33.96 11.95
C ALA A 219 -2.60 33.82 12.51
N GLY A 220 -1.59 34.29 11.79
CA GLY A 220 -0.17 34.10 12.14
C GLY A 220 0.23 32.62 12.19
N ILE A 221 -0.45 31.77 11.41
CA ILE A 221 -0.20 30.33 11.36
C ILE A 221 0.82 30.07 10.26
N GLU A 222 2.01 29.61 10.64
CA GLU A 222 2.93 28.97 9.70
C GLU A 222 2.44 27.54 9.42
N PRO A 223 2.29 27.12 8.15
CA PRO A 223 1.90 25.76 7.82
C PRO A 223 2.94 24.77 8.38
N VAL A 224 2.51 23.87 9.25
CA VAL A 224 3.37 22.83 9.83
C VAL A 224 3.17 21.53 9.04
N GLY A 225 4.26 20.93 8.57
CA GLY A 225 4.25 19.74 7.70
C GLY A 225 4.43 20.10 6.23
N GLY A 226 5.18 19.30 5.46
CA GLY A 226 5.69 19.64 4.13
C GLY A 226 4.66 19.79 3.01
N ARG A 227 3.37 20.01 3.31
CA ARG A 227 2.29 20.13 2.31
C ARG A 227 2.10 21.57 1.88
N ARG A 228 1.91 21.76 0.58
CA ARG A 228 1.68 23.10 0.01
C ARG A 228 0.25 23.58 0.30
N PRO A 229 0.00 24.90 0.43
CA PRO A 229 -1.34 25.44 0.66
C PRO A 229 -2.38 24.97 -0.36
N ALA A 230 -2.00 24.87 -1.64
CA ALA A 230 -2.86 24.38 -2.71
C ALA A 230 -3.32 22.92 -2.48
N GLU A 231 -2.42 22.05 -2.00
CA GLU A 231 -2.74 20.64 -1.70
C GLU A 231 -3.73 20.53 -0.53
N ILE A 232 -3.62 21.44 0.45
CA ILE A 232 -4.51 21.48 1.60
C ILE A 232 -5.89 22.01 1.17
N ALA A 233 -5.93 23.09 0.37
CA ALA A 233 -7.16 23.64 -0.19
C ALA A 233 -7.91 22.59 -1.04
N HIS A 234 -7.20 21.92 -1.95
CA HIS A 234 -7.76 20.85 -2.78
C HIS A 234 -8.44 19.77 -1.92
N ARG A 235 -7.77 19.26 -0.88
CA ARG A 235 -8.34 18.23 0.02
C ARG A 235 -9.54 18.73 0.81
N LEU A 236 -9.55 20.00 1.21
CA LEU A 236 -10.70 20.59 1.91
C LEU A 236 -11.91 20.70 0.98
N VAL A 237 -11.69 21.12 -0.27
CA VAL A 237 -12.73 21.17 -1.31
C VAL A 237 -13.27 19.78 -1.61
N GLU A 238 -12.40 18.80 -1.90
CA GLU A 238 -12.83 17.41 -2.14
C GLU A 238 -13.64 16.85 -0.97
N ARG A 239 -13.24 17.15 0.27
CA ARG A 239 -13.95 16.70 1.47
C ARG A 239 -15.31 17.36 1.60
N ALA A 240 -15.43 18.65 1.31
CA ALA A 240 -16.71 19.36 1.37
C ALA A 240 -17.67 18.92 0.26
N GLN A 241 -17.19 18.75 -0.98
CA GLN A 241 -17.98 18.19 -2.07
C GLN A 241 -18.42 16.76 -1.76
N ALA A 242 -17.55 15.96 -1.15
CA ALA A 242 -17.88 14.62 -0.67
C ALA A 242 -19.00 14.61 0.37
N VAL A 243 -19.11 15.61 1.25
CA VAL A 243 -20.23 15.75 2.20
C VAL A 243 -21.55 16.09 1.47
N GLN A 244 -21.48 16.88 0.39
CA GLN A 244 -22.65 17.30 -0.38
C GLN A 244 -23.17 16.24 -1.37
N ALA A 245 -22.34 15.26 -1.76
CA ALA A 245 -22.65 14.28 -2.80
C ALA A 245 -23.67 13.19 -2.41
N GLY A 246 -24.36 13.35 -1.28
CA GLY A 246 -25.37 12.42 -0.81
C GLY A 246 -24.80 11.07 -0.37
N LYS A 247 -25.68 10.07 -0.31
CA LYS A 247 -25.40 8.71 0.16
C LYS A 247 -25.58 7.73 -0.99
N LEU A 248 -24.94 6.57 -0.87
CA LEU A 248 -25.24 5.43 -1.72
C LEU A 248 -26.71 5.03 -1.57
N SER A 249 -27.33 4.64 -2.68
CA SER A 249 -28.55 3.84 -2.66
C SER A 249 -28.27 2.46 -2.05
N ALA A 250 -29.33 1.78 -1.59
CA ALA A 250 -29.20 0.42 -1.05
C ALA A 250 -28.54 -0.54 -2.05
N GLY A 251 -28.93 -0.47 -3.33
CA GLY A 251 -28.35 -1.33 -4.38
C GLY A 251 -26.87 -1.07 -4.64
N GLU A 252 -26.42 0.20 -4.61
CA GLU A 252 -25.00 0.53 -4.76
C GLU A 252 -24.18 0.06 -3.55
N ALA A 253 -24.71 0.23 -2.33
CA ALA A 253 -24.06 -0.28 -1.12
C ALA A 253 -23.97 -1.81 -1.12
N ASP A 254 -25.04 -2.51 -1.55
CA ASP A 254 -25.07 -3.96 -1.67
C ASP A 254 -24.09 -4.46 -2.73
N ALA A 255 -23.97 -3.78 -3.88
CA ALA A 255 -22.98 -4.11 -4.90
C ALA A 255 -21.54 -4.01 -4.35
N VAL A 256 -21.24 -2.95 -3.60
CA VAL A 256 -19.91 -2.81 -2.97
C VAL A 256 -19.68 -3.89 -1.91
N ARG A 257 -20.68 -4.22 -1.08
CA ARG A 257 -20.56 -5.33 -0.12
C ARG A 257 -20.33 -6.67 -0.81
N ALA A 258 -21.05 -6.93 -1.91
CA ALA A 258 -20.88 -8.14 -2.71
C ALA A 258 -19.47 -8.22 -3.31
N PHE A 259 -18.94 -7.11 -3.84
CA PHE A 259 -17.54 -7.05 -4.29
C PHE A 259 -16.58 -7.40 -3.16
N LEU A 260 -16.71 -6.75 -2.00
CA LEU A 260 -15.84 -6.97 -0.84
C LEU A 260 -15.91 -8.41 -0.30
N ALA A 261 -17.03 -9.10 -0.50
CA ALA A 261 -17.19 -10.49 -0.10
C ALA A 261 -16.48 -11.49 -1.02
N VAL A 262 -16.01 -11.08 -2.20
CA VAL A 262 -15.30 -11.98 -3.13
C VAL A 262 -13.95 -12.39 -2.55
N SER A 263 -13.78 -13.70 -2.36
CA SER A 263 -12.54 -14.32 -1.90
C SER A 263 -12.50 -15.78 -2.39
N ASP A 264 -11.74 -16.07 -3.45
CA ASP A 264 -11.68 -17.40 -4.07
C ASP A 264 -10.37 -17.60 -4.85
N ARG A 265 -10.24 -18.73 -5.56
CA ARG A 265 -9.23 -18.92 -6.60
C ARG A 265 -9.34 -17.78 -7.63
N PRO A 266 -8.21 -17.27 -8.15
CA PRO A 266 -8.21 -16.03 -8.92
C PRO A 266 -9.14 -16.03 -10.13
N GLY A 267 -9.22 -17.12 -10.91
CA GLY A 267 -10.14 -17.19 -12.05
C GLY A 267 -11.61 -16.98 -11.66
N ALA A 268 -12.08 -17.74 -10.68
CA ALA A 268 -13.46 -17.65 -10.17
C ALA A 268 -13.75 -16.29 -9.52
N ALA A 269 -12.80 -15.75 -8.77
CA ALA A 269 -12.92 -14.42 -8.16
C ALA A 269 -13.05 -13.31 -9.22
N LEU A 270 -12.25 -13.36 -10.29
CA LEU A 270 -12.34 -12.40 -11.39
C LEU A 270 -13.68 -12.51 -12.14
N ASP A 271 -14.18 -13.73 -12.36
CA ASP A 271 -15.49 -13.95 -12.98
C ASP A 271 -16.63 -13.40 -12.11
N ALA A 272 -16.55 -13.63 -10.80
CA ALA A 272 -17.51 -13.06 -9.83
C ALA A 272 -17.47 -11.53 -9.83
N ILE A 273 -16.29 -10.92 -9.81
CA ILE A 273 -16.13 -9.46 -9.88
C ILE A 273 -16.68 -8.91 -11.20
N SER A 274 -16.43 -9.59 -12.32
CA SER A 274 -16.98 -9.20 -13.63
C SER A 274 -18.51 -9.20 -13.63
N ALA A 275 -19.13 -10.22 -13.02
CA ALA A 275 -20.58 -10.33 -12.90
C ALA A 275 -21.22 -9.25 -12.02
N LEU A 276 -20.46 -8.67 -11.08
CA LEU A 276 -20.91 -7.58 -10.21
C LEU A 276 -20.77 -6.19 -10.86
N GLY A 277 -20.04 -6.07 -11.97
CA GLY A 277 -19.79 -4.80 -12.63
C GLY A 277 -21.06 -4.04 -13.02
N GLY A 278 -21.03 -2.71 -12.90
CA GLY A 278 -22.15 -1.84 -13.26
C GLY A 278 -22.24 -1.58 -14.78
N ALA A 279 -22.95 -0.52 -15.18
CA ALA A 279 -23.16 -0.21 -16.59
C ALA A 279 -21.90 0.33 -17.31
N GLN A 280 -20.98 0.98 -16.59
CA GLN A 280 -19.80 1.65 -17.16
C GLN A 280 -18.54 0.77 -17.13
N ARG A 281 -18.57 -0.36 -17.84
CA ARG A 281 -17.58 -1.43 -17.61
C ARG A 281 -16.18 -1.25 -18.18
N ALA A 282 -15.93 -0.23 -19.02
CA ALA A 282 -14.68 -0.16 -19.78
C ALA A 282 -13.40 -0.23 -18.91
N ALA A 283 -13.36 0.50 -17.80
CA ALA A 283 -12.23 0.47 -16.86
C ALA A 283 -12.12 -0.86 -16.11
N LEU A 284 -13.25 -1.45 -15.72
CA LEU A 284 -13.32 -2.74 -15.04
C LEU A 284 -12.86 -3.88 -15.95
N ASP A 285 -13.36 -3.93 -17.18
CA ASP A 285 -13.01 -4.95 -18.17
C ASP A 285 -11.50 -4.90 -18.47
N ALA A 286 -10.93 -3.70 -18.64
CA ALA A 286 -9.48 -3.52 -18.82
C ALA A 286 -8.67 -3.98 -17.58
N ALA A 287 -9.14 -3.68 -16.37
CA ALA A 287 -8.51 -4.13 -15.14
C ALA A 287 -8.54 -5.66 -14.99
N LEU A 288 -9.66 -6.30 -15.33
CA LEU A 288 -9.82 -7.75 -15.33
C LEU A 288 -8.89 -8.42 -16.35
N ASP A 289 -8.76 -7.87 -17.56
CA ASP A 289 -7.83 -8.36 -18.57
C ASP A 289 -6.37 -8.26 -18.11
N GLY A 290 -5.99 -7.14 -17.47
CA GLY A 290 -4.70 -6.97 -16.84
C GLY A 290 -4.44 -8.01 -15.76
N TRP A 291 -5.44 -8.30 -14.93
CA TRP A 291 -5.37 -9.36 -13.91
C TRP A 291 -5.18 -10.76 -14.50
N ARG A 292 -5.88 -11.11 -15.58
CA ARG A 292 -5.70 -12.41 -16.25
C ARG A 292 -4.28 -12.56 -16.80
N LYS A 293 -3.72 -11.51 -17.42
CA LYS A 293 -2.33 -11.48 -17.87
C LYS A 293 -1.34 -11.62 -16.72
N ARG A 294 -1.59 -10.92 -15.60
CA ARG A 294 -0.77 -11.00 -14.38
C ARG A 294 -0.72 -12.43 -13.85
N LEU A 295 -1.87 -13.09 -13.72
CA LEU A 295 -1.97 -14.48 -13.24
C LEU A 295 -1.25 -15.46 -14.16
N ALA A 296 -1.44 -15.34 -15.48
CA ALA A 296 -0.71 -16.14 -16.45
C ALA A 296 0.81 -15.95 -16.31
N GLY A 297 1.26 -14.71 -16.08
CA GLY A 297 2.66 -14.38 -15.82
C GLY A 297 3.22 -15.00 -14.53
N MET A 298 2.42 -15.09 -13.46
CA MET A 298 2.80 -15.74 -12.20
C MET A 298 2.90 -17.26 -12.37
N VAL A 299 1.91 -17.88 -13.04
CA VAL A 299 1.89 -19.33 -13.33
C VAL A 299 3.08 -19.72 -14.20
N ALA A 300 3.38 -18.94 -15.24
CA ALA A 300 4.54 -19.16 -16.12
C ALA A 300 5.89 -19.11 -15.36
N ARG A 301 5.93 -18.43 -14.21
CA ARG A 301 7.11 -18.34 -13.32
C ARG A 301 7.08 -19.36 -12.17
N GLY A 302 6.15 -20.31 -12.21
CA GLY A 302 6.12 -21.44 -11.28
C GLY A 302 5.30 -21.23 -10.01
N VAL A 303 4.46 -20.19 -9.94
CA VAL A 303 3.50 -20.07 -8.83
C VAL A 303 2.29 -20.97 -9.10
N PRO A 304 1.97 -21.94 -8.23
CA PRO A 304 0.85 -22.85 -8.45
C PRO A 304 -0.50 -22.13 -8.31
N GLU A 305 -1.39 -22.29 -9.28
CA GLU A 305 -2.70 -21.62 -9.28
C GLU A 305 -3.59 -22.05 -8.10
N ASP A 306 -3.51 -23.31 -7.68
CA ASP A 306 -4.26 -23.84 -6.53
C ASP A 306 -3.82 -23.25 -5.19
N ARG A 307 -2.61 -22.68 -5.14
CA ARG A 307 -2.02 -21.95 -4.00
C ARG A 307 -2.29 -20.45 -4.03
N MET A 308 -3.02 -19.94 -5.03
CA MET A 308 -3.42 -18.54 -5.09
C MET A 308 -4.83 -18.33 -4.52
N ARG A 309 -5.04 -17.17 -3.91
CA ARG A 309 -6.35 -16.64 -3.54
C ARG A 309 -6.42 -15.16 -3.87
N LEU A 310 -7.45 -14.73 -4.58
CA LEU A 310 -7.76 -13.32 -4.81
C LEU A 310 -8.87 -12.91 -3.85
N THR A 311 -8.60 -11.95 -2.99
CA THR A 311 -9.55 -11.41 -2.03
C THR A 311 -9.80 -9.94 -2.32
N ALA A 312 -11.01 -9.59 -2.71
CA ALA A 312 -11.37 -8.24 -3.14
C ALA A 312 -11.33 -7.22 -2.00
N ALA A 313 -11.62 -7.64 -0.76
CA ALA A 313 -11.45 -6.80 0.43
C ALA A 313 -10.00 -6.65 0.90
N PHE A 314 -9.04 -7.32 0.23
CA PHE A 314 -7.64 -7.25 0.64
C PHE A 314 -7.00 -5.93 0.17
N GLY A 315 -7.15 -4.92 1.01
CA GLY A 315 -6.38 -3.68 0.98
C GLY A 315 -5.55 -3.56 2.26
N ARG A 316 -4.23 -3.39 2.15
CA ARG A 316 -3.35 -3.27 3.32
C ARG A 316 -3.52 -1.92 4.04
N ALA A 317 -3.10 -1.91 5.31
CA ALA A 317 -2.93 -0.72 6.15
C ALA A 317 -1.64 0.09 5.86
N PHE A 318 -0.71 -0.42 5.06
CA PHE A 318 0.49 0.32 4.65
C PHE A 318 0.12 1.27 3.49
N GLY A 319 -0.12 2.54 3.84
CA GLY A 319 -0.79 3.54 3.01
C GLY A 319 -0.01 4.11 1.82
N TYR A 320 0.99 3.39 1.30
CA TYR A 320 1.71 3.78 0.08
C TYR A 320 1.44 2.88 -1.13
N TYR A 321 0.82 1.72 -0.97
CA TYR A 321 0.38 0.91 -2.12
C TYR A 321 -0.85 1.54 -2.79
N ASP A 322 -0.85 1.60 -4.11
CA ASP A 322 -1.89 2.23 -4.93
C ASP A 322 -2.43 1.34 -6.06
N GLY A 323 -1.93 0.10 -6.18
CA GLY A 323 -2.39 -0.88 -7.16
C GLY A 323 -2.36 -2.31 -6.63
N PHE A 324 -1.76 -3.21 -7.41
CA PHE A 324 -1.58 -4.63 -7.09
C PHE A 324 -0.84 -4.81 -5.77
N LEU A 325 -1.31 -5.72 -4.91
CA LEU A 325 -0.64 -6.06 -3.65
C LEU A 325 -0.85 -7.53 -3.29
N PHE A 326 0.08 -8.08 -2.52
CA PHE A 326 0.05 -9.49 -2.18
C PHE A 326 0.74 -9.80 -0.83
N GLU A 327 0.43 -10.98 -0.28
CA GLU A 327 1.22 -11.61 0.78
C GLU A 327 1.39 -13.09 0.50
N VAL A 328 2.52 -13.65 0.93
CA VAL A 328 2.64 -15.09 1.12
C VAL A 328 2.34 -15.38 2.59
N ARG A 329 1.26 -16.13 2.83
CA ARG A 329 0.83 -16.56 4.17
C ARG A 329 1.14 -18.03 4.37
N SER A 330 1.19 -18.43 5.63
CA SER A 330 1.45 -19.78 6.08
C SER A 330 0.35 -20.21 7.03
N ASP A 331 -0.24 -21.39 6.85
CA ASP A 331 -1.32 -21.87 7.71
C ASP A 331 -0.87 -22.13 9.16
N ALA A 332 0.43 -22.38 9.39
CA ALA A 332 0.95 -22.53 10.75
C ALA A 332 1.42 -21.21 11.40
N LEU A 333 1.29 -20.07 10.70
CA LEU A 333 1.58 -18.75 11.25
C LEU A 333 0.28 -17.94 11.39
N ASP A 334 0.28 -17.01 12.34
CA ASP A 334 -0.80 -16.04 12.51
C ASP A 334 -0.98 -15.18 11.24
N GLU A 335 -2.22 -14.82 10.90
CA GLU A 335 -2.51 -14.04 9.68
C GLU A 335 -1.82 -12.66 9.65
N GLU A 336 -1.49 -12.09 10.81
CA GLU A 336 -0.74 -10.82 10.88
C GLU A 336 0.78 -11.01 10.74
N ARG A 337 1.26 -12.25 10.53
CA ARG A 337 2.67 -12.61 10.36
C ARG A 337 2.91 -13.22 8.96
N PRO A 338 2.67 -12.46 7.87
CA PRO A 338 2.96 -12.97 6.53
C PRO A 338 4.46 -13.28 6.38
N VAL A 339 4.74 -14.34 5.63
CA VAL A 339 6.09 -14.76 5.25
C VAL A 339 6.69 -13.76 4.28
N ALA A 340 5.91 -13.34 3.29
CA ALA A 340 6.29 -12.35 2.30
C ALA A 340 5.20 -11.32 2.07
N ALA A 341 5.59 -10.15 1.59
CA ALA A 341 4.73 -9.00 1.41
C ALA A 341 5.25 -8.16 0.25
N GLY A 342 4.37 -7.67 -0.59
CA GLY A 342 4.75 -6.78 -1.67
C GLY A 342 3.56 -6.15 -2.36
N GLY A 343 3.86 -5.33 -3.36
CA GLY A 343 2.87 -4.64 -4.17
C GLY A 343 3.44 -3.45 -4.92
N ARG A 344 2.56 -2.78 -5.66
CA ARG A 344 2.81 -1.61 -6.49
C ARG A 344 2.48 -0.32 -5.75
N TYR A 345 3.34 0.67 -5.89
CA TYR A 345 3.34 1.94 -5.18
C TYR A 345 3.84 3.09 -6.08
N ASP A 346 3.27 3.22 -7.27
CA ASP A 346 3.71 4.16 -8.32
C ASP A 346 3.69 5.64 -7.86
N GLY A 347 2.83 5.97 -6.91
CA GLY A 347 2.70 7.31 -6.34
C GLY A 347 3.78 7.64 -5.28
N LEU A 348 4.48 6.65 -4.73
CA LEU A 348 5.49 6.88 -3.69
C LEU A 348 6.68 7.72 -4.18
N PRO A 349 7.31 7.43 -5.33
CA PRO A 349 8.40 8.26 -5.86
C PRO A 349 8.01 9.73 -6.00
N ALA A 350 6.82 10.02 -6.53
CA ALA A 350 6.32 11.39 -6.68
C ALA A 350 6.14 12.10 -5.32
N ARG A 351 5.64 11.38 -4.30
CA ARG A 351 5.52 11.89 -2.91
C ARG A 351 6.87 12.16 -2.25
N LEU A 352 7.93 11.51 -2.74
CA LEU A 352 9.30 11.71 -2.29
C LEU A 352 10.05 12.79 -3.09
N GLY A 353 9.38 13.44 -4.05
CA GLY A 353 9.96 14.53 -4.86
C GLY A 353 10.50 14.09 -6.23
N SER A 354 10.17 12.88 -6.71
CA SER A 354 10.46 12.50 -8.08
C SER A 354 9.70 13.38 -9.07
N GLU A 355 10.40 13.90 -10.08
CA GLU A 355 9.81 14.60 -11.22
C GLU A 355 9.48 13.63 -12.37
N THR A 356 10.06 12.44 -12.36
CA THR A 356 9.82 11.40 -13.37
C THR A 356 8.71 10.46 -12.90
N ARG A 357 7.85 10.07 -13.85
CA ARG A 357 6.86 9.00 -13.65
C ARG A 357 7.49 7.67 -14.01
N THR A 358 7.98 6.96 -12.99
CA THR A 358 8.39 5.55 -13.08
C THR A 358 7.38 4.69 -12.32
N GLY A 359 7.09 3.50 -12.84
CA GLY A 359 6.33 2.51 -12.09
C GLY A 359 7.19 1.95 -10.97
N ALA A 360 6.62 1.69 -9.80
CA ALA A 360 7.35 1.21 -8.63
C ALA A 360 6.66 -0.01 -8.02
N VAL A 361 7.39 -1.12 -7.93
CA VAL A 361 6.86 -2.38 -7.40
C VAL A 361 7.98 -3.14 -6.70
N GLY A 362 7.65 -3.81 -5.61
CA GLY A 362 8.62 -4.63 -4.93
C GLY A 362 8.05 -5.50 -3.84
N CYS A 363 8.94 -6.23 -3.17
CA CYS A 363 8.57 -7.19 -2.16
C CYS A 363 9.68 -7.45 -1.16
N MET A 364 9.28 -8.01 -0.03
CA MET A 364 10.15 -8.55 1.00
C MET A 364 9.70 -9.94 1.41
N VAL A 365 10.66 -10.71 1.91
CA VAL A 365 10.48 -11.97 2.64
C VAL A 365 11.11 -11.80 4.03
N ARG A 366 10.45 -12.37 5.03
CA ARG A 366 10.95 -12.52 6.40
C ARG A 366 11.59 -13.90 6.53
N PRO A 367 12.93 -14.03 6.50
CA PRO A 367 13.56 -15.35 6.42
C PRO A 367 13.21 -16.28 7.59
N ALA A 368 13.10 -15.75 8.82
CA ALA A 368 12.70 -16.56 9.98
C ALA A 368 11.27 -17.10 9.90
N ARG A 369 10.38 -16.43 9.16
CA ARG A 369 9.01 -16.91 8.90
C ARG A 369 8.95 -17.87 7.73
N ALA A 370 9.78 -17.64 6.70
CA ALA A 370 9.90 -18.51 5.54
C ALA A 370 10.52 -19.86 5.89
N TYR A 371 11.49 -19.88 6.81
CA TYR A 371 12.14 -21.11 7.24
C TYR A 371 11.15 -22.05 7.96
N ALA A 372 11.03 -23.29 7.49
CA ALA A 372 10.09 -24.27 8.05
C ALA A 372 10.41 -24.67 9.50
N GLY A 373 11.69 -24.69 9.86
CA GLY A 373 12.13 -24.87 11.26
C GLY A 373 12.10 -23.58 12.09
N GLY A 374 11.62 -22.48 11.49
CA GLY A 374 11.54 -21.16 12.09
C GLY A 374 10.18 -20.85 12.70
N GLY A 375 10.14 -19.76 13.45
CA GLY A 375 8.97 -19.19 14.11
C GLY A 375 9.39 -17.87 14.78
N GLU A 376 8.48 -16.91 14.85
CA GLU A 376 8.68 -15.65 15.59
C GLU A 376 8.43 -15.81 17.08
#